data_AF-A0A7S3X1Q3-F1
#
_entry.id   AF-A0A7S3X1Q3-F1
#
_cell.length_a   1.000
_cell.length_b   1.000
_cell.length_c   1.000
_cell.angle_alpha   90.00
_cell.angle_beta   90.00
_cell.angle_gamma   90.00
#
_symmetry.space_group_name_H-M   'P 1'
#
loop_
_entity.id
_entity.type
_entity.pdbx_description
1 polymer ?
#
loop_
_entity_poly.entity_id
_entity_poly.type
_entity_poly.pdbx_seq_one_letter_code
_entity_poly.pdbx_strand_id
1 'polypeptide(L)'
;ERAFKLRTSISLNNMVLFDAEGRIHLYKAANDILKDFAKTRLDIYEKRKAFLVSRLTRECEVLSAKARFIKLVVEGQLKIKKRKIGDLVQDLRKRGFKAVREMKGDGDVADEKENEDGAEDDEEEENRKEEEEDDDENEDEGSAAATKKAAKKGVKDFEYLVGMPISTLTAEKVDELMRQHDLKVAQLDALKKKTVTKMWMEELDELEAQLDMRDAAIAEEERQETLTIEKANAKTAKKGGAKGTGRG
;
A
#
# COMPACT_ATOMS: atom_id res chain seq x y z
N GLU A 1 21.11 49.72 -17.78
CA GLU A 1 20.68 48.31 -18.00
C GLU A 1 21.82 47.29 -18.12
N ARG A 2 22.83 47.45 -18.98
CA ARG A 2 23.96 46.48 -19.07
C ARG A 2 24.86 46.41 -17.81
N ALA A 3 24.86 47.44 -16.97
CA ALA A 3 25.72 47.52 -15.78
C ALA A 3 25.36 46.49 -14.69
N PHE A 4 24.07 46.14 -14.53
CA PHE A 4 23.60 45.28 -13.44
C PHE A 4 23.38 43.81 -13.85
N LYS A 5 23.58 43.45 -15.14
CA LYS A 5 23.45 42.07 -15.67
C LYS A 5 22.16 41.33 -15.23
N LEU A 6 21.05 42.04 -15.12
CA LEU A 6 19.77 41.50 -14.59
C LEU A 6 18.93 40.72 -15.61
N ARG A 7 19.43 40.50 -16.84
CA ARG A 7 18.70 39.76 -17.89
C ARG A 7 19.60 38.68 -18.50
N THR A 8 19.08 37.46 -18.53
CA THR A 8 19.62 36.33 -19.29
C THR A 8 18.52 35.80 -20.20
N SER A 9 18.90 35.15 -21.31
CA SER A 9 17.97 34.46 -22.20
C SER A 9 18.16 32.97 -22.03
N ILE A 10 17.05 32.25 -21.85
CA ILE A 10 17.03 30.79 -21.78
C ILE A 10 16.30 30.29 -23.03
N SER A 11 16.97 29.46 -23.84
CA SER A 11 16.38 28.86 -25.04
C SER A 11 15.64 27.57 -24.70
N LEU A 12 14.44 27.40 -25.25
CA LEU A 12 13.57 26.23 -25.02
C LEU A 12 13.45 25.31 -26.25
N ASN A 13 14.37 25.43 -27.21
CA ASN A 13 14.26 24.72 -28.50
C ASN A 13 14.46 23.20 -28.39
N ASN A 14 15.12 22.72 -27.33
CA ASN A 14 15.51 21.32 -27.17
C ASN A 14 14.75 20.67 -25.99
N MET A 15 13.44 20.44 -26.14
CA MET A 15 12.65 19.68 -25.16
C MET A 15 12.54 18.21 -25.60
N VAL A 16 13.61 17.44 -25.37
CA VAL A 16 13.67 16.01 -25.69
C VAL A 16 13.43 15.20 -24.43
N LEU A 17 12.38 14.37 -24.42
CA LEU A 17 11.98 13.54 -23.27
C LEU A 17 11.60 12.14 -23.74
N PHE A 18 11.55 11.18 -22.82
CA PHE A 18 10.98 9.86 -23.09
C PHE A 18 9.46 9.92 -23.02
N ASP A 19 8.79 9.28 -23.98
CA ASP A 19 7.33 9.06 -23.95
C ASP A 19 6.96 7.90 -23.01
N ALA A 20 5.65 7.64 -22.86
CA ALA A 20 5.14 6.56 -22.02
C ALA A 20 5.62 5.16 -22.44
N GLU A 21 6.02 4.98 -23.70
CA GLU A 21 6.59 3.75 -24.25
C GLU A 21 8.13 3.72 -24.18
N GLY A 22 8.77 4.71 -23.56
CA GLY A 22 10.22 4.78 -23.41
C GLY A 22 10.97 5.19 -24.68
N ARG A 23 10.29 5.77 -25.68
CA ARG A 23 10.91 6.27 -26.92
C ARG A 23 11.26 7.74 -26.78
N ILE A 24 12.32 8.15 -27.47
CA ILE A 24 12.78 9.55 -27.47
C ILE A 24 11.83 10.40 -28.32
N HIS A 25 11.23 11.44 -27.74
CA HIS A 25 10.34 12.37 -28.40
C HIS A 25 10.83 13.82 -28.24
N LEU A 26 10.82 14.59 -29.34
CA LEU A 26 11.13 16.02 -29.34
C LEU A 26 9.83 16.83 -29.30
N TYR A 27 9.59 17.52 -28.19
CA TYR A 27 8.42 18.37 -27.98
C TYR A 27 8.69 19.78 -28.47
N LYS A 28 7.72 20.38 -29.16
CA LYS A 28 7.82 21.77 -29.66
C LYS A 28 7.29 22.79 -28.66
N ALA A 29 6.29 22.40 -27.87
CA ALA A 29 5.68 23.23 -26.84
C ALA A 29 5.54 22.45 -25.53
N ALA A 30 5.66 23.14 -24.39
CA ALA A 30 5.43 22.55 -23.08
C ALA A 30 4.00 21.96 -22.93
N ASN A 31 3.03 22.53 -23.66
CA ASN A 31 1.65 22.03 -23.68
C ASN A 31 1.53 20.63 -24.29
N ASP A 32 2.42 20.24 -25.20
CA ASP A 32 2.38 18.92 -25.81
C ASP A 32 2.83 17.86 -24.80
N ILE A 33 3.84 18.19 -23.98
CA ILE A 33 4.29 17.36 -22.84
C ILE A 33 3.12 17.17 -21.86
N LEU A 34 2.41 18.26 -21.53
CA LEU A 34 1.29 18.20 -20.59
C LEU A 34 0.15 17.32 -21.10
N LYS A 35 -0.17 17.39 -22.40
CA LYS A 35 -1.22 16.55 -23.01
C LYS A 35 -0.84 15.07 -22.97
N ASP A 36 0.42 14.75 -23.25
CA ASP A 36 0.90 13.37 -23.23
C ASP A 36 0.90 12.81 -21.80
N PHE A 37 1.40 13.60 -20.84
CA PHE A 37 1.33 13.30 -19.42
C PHE A 37 -0.11 13.05 -18.96
N ALA A 38 -1.06 13.92 -19.34
CA ALA A 38 -2.46 13.82 -18.89
C ALA A 38 -3.13 12.52 -19.35
N LYS A 39 -2.84 12.05 -20.58
CA LYS A 39 -3.37 10.77 -21.09
C LYS A 39 -2.84 9.59 -20.28
N THR A 40 -1.51 9.49 -20.18
CA THR A 40 -0.85 8.43 -19.41
C THR A 40 -1.32 8.43 -17.96
N ARG A 41 -1.49 9.62 -17.36
CA ARG A 41 -1.96 9.75 -15.98
C ARG A 41 -3.38 9.22 -15.81
N LEU A 42 -4.29 9.49 -16.74
CA LEU A 42 -5.67 8.97 -16.70
C LEU A 42 -5.69 7.44 -16.75
N ASP A 43 -4.92 6.82 -17.64
CA ASP A 43 -4.83 5.36 -17.76
C ASP A 43 -4.31 4.72 -16.46
N ILE A 44 -3.33 5.36 -15.80
CA ILE A 44 -2.83 4.91 -14.50
C ILE A 44 -3.89 5.06 -13.41
N TYR A 45 -4.70 6.12 -13.42
CA TYR A 45 -5.80 6.25 -12.46
C TYR A 45 -6.89 5.20 -12.68
N GLU A 46 -7.18 4.80 -13.92
CA GLU A 46 -8.10 3.69 -14.20
C GLU A 46 -7.59 2.38 -13.59
N LYS A 47 -6.32 2.03 -13.85
CA LYS A 47 -5.66 0.87 -13.24
C LYS A 47 -5.69 0.95 -11.71
N ARG A 48 -5.38 2.11 -11.15
CA ARG A 48 -5.41 2.35 -9.70
C ARG A 48 -6.82 2.18 -9.13
N LYS A 49 -7.85 2.72 -9.78
CA LYS A 49 -9.24 2.56 -9.33
C LYS A 49 -9.65 1.09 -9.35
N ALA A 50 -9.32 0.36 -10.42
CA ALA A 50 -9.57 -1.07 -10.52
C ALA A 50 -8.88 -1.87 -9.40
N PHE A 51 -7.61 -1.56 -9.11
CA PHE A 51 -6.87 -2.15 -7.99
C PHE A 51 -7.52 -1.84 -6.64
N LEU A 52 -7.86 -0.59 -6.36
CA LEU A 52 -8.47 -0.18 -5.09
C LEU A 52 -9.84 -0.84 -4.87
N VAL A 53 -10.67 -0.93 -5.92
CA VAL A 53 -11.96 -1.63 -5.87
C VAL A 53 -11.74 -3.12 -5.61
N SER A 54 -10.78 -3.75 -6.29
CA SER A 54 -10.43 -5.15 -6.10
C SER A 54 -9.95 -5.43 -4.67
N ARG A 55 -9.04 -4.60 -4.16
CA ARG A 55 -8.51 -4.70 -2.79
C ARG A 55 -9.63 -4.57 -1.75
N LEU A 56 -10.47 -3.54 -1.86
CA LEU A 56 -11.59 -3.35 -0.92
C LEU A 56 -12.61 -4.50 -1.02
N THR A 57 -12.85 -5.02 -2.23
CA THR A 57 -13.75 -6.17 -2.42
C THR A 57 -13.23 -7.39 -1.67
N ARG A 58 -11.93 -7.69 -1.80
CA ARG A 58 -11.26 -8.77 -1.07
C ARG A 58 -11.32 -8.55 0.44
N GLU A 59 -11.07 -7.34 0.91
CA GLU A 59 -11.19 -7.01 2.34
C GLU A 59 -12.61 -7.26 2.87
N CYS A 60 -13.65 -6.85 2.13
CA CYS A 60 -15.05 -7.14 2.47
C CYS A 60 -15.32 -8.65 2.50
N GLU A 61 -14.87 -9.41 1.49
CA GLU A 61 -15.04 -10.87 1.46
C GLU A 61 -14.34 -11.56 2.65
N VAL A 62 -13.13 -11.12 3.01
CA VAL A 62 -12.39 -11.61 4.17
C VAL A 62 -13.14 -11.32 5.47
N LEU A 63 -13.61 -10.08 5.68
CA LEU A 63 -14.33 -9.70 6.89
C LEU A 63 -15.66 -10.46 7.02
N SER A 64 -16.40 -10.59 5.92
CA SER A 64 -17.65 -11.38 5.86
C SER A 64 -17.41 -12.85 6.19
N ALA A 65 -16.36 -13.44 5.61
CA ALA A 65 -15.98 -14.82 5.90
C ALA A 65 -15.53 -15.00 7.36
N LYS A 66 -14.75 -14.08 7.93
CA LYS A 66 -14.37 -14.12 9.35
C LYS A 66 -15.60 -14.04 10.26
N ALA A 67 -16.51 -13.11 10.02
CA ALA A 67 -17.74 -12.97 10.78
C ALA A 67 -18.59 -14.25 10.70
N ARG A 68 -18.76 -14.82 9.49
CA ARG A 68 -19.50 -16.07 9.28
C ARG A 68 -18.85 -17.25 9.98
N PHE A 69 -17.52 -17.36 9.94
CA PHE A 69 -16.79 -18.42 10.63
C PHE A 69 -17.00 -18.37 12.14
N ILE A 70 -16.79 -17.20 12.75
CA ILE A 70 -16.95 -17.03 14.20
C ILE A 70 -18.40 -17.30 14.61
N LYS A 71 -19.38 -16.82 13.83
CA LYS A 71 -20.79 -17.09 14.08
C LYS A 71 -21.11 -18.59 14.10
N LEU A 72 -20.61 -19.36 13.14
CA LEU A 72 -20.79 -20.82 13.12
C LEU A 72 -20.14 -21.54 14.30
N VAL A 73 -19.02 -21.00 14.82
CA VAL A 73 -18.33 -21.56 15.98
C VAL A 73 -19.07 -21.26 17.28
N VAL A 74 -19.55 -20.01 17.43
CA VAL A 74 -20.35 -19.58 18.60
C VAL A 74 -21.68 -20.32 18.66
N GLU A 75 -22.32 -20.56 17.51
CA GLU A 75 -23.55 -21.36 17.39
C GLU A 75 -23.31 -22.87 17.58
N GLY A 76 -22.06 -23.32 17.75
CA GLY A 76 -21.71 -24.73 17.95
C GLY A 76 -21.83 -25.60 16.69
N GLN A 77 -22.11 -25.01 15.54
CA GLN A 77 -22.24 -25.71 14.25
C GLN A 77 -20.89 -26.14 13.67
N LEU A 78 -19.80 -25.50 14.10
CA LEU A 78 -18.43 -25.82 13.70
C LEU A 78 -17.56 -26.10 14.94
N LYS A 79 -17.15 -27.36 15.10
CA LYS A 79 -16.31 -27.81 16.22
C LYS A 79 -14.83 -27.74 15.83
N ILE A 80 -14.08 -26.83 16.47
CA ILE A 80 -12.63 -26.66 16.25
C ILE A 80 -11.79 -27.52 17.22
N LYS A 81 -12.29 -27.79 18.43
CA LYS A 81 -11.53 -28.49 19.49
C LYS A 81 -11.16 -29.92 19.06
N LYS A 82 -9.90 -30.32 19.27
CA LYS A 82 -9.34 -31.66 19.00
C LYS A 82 -9.51 -32.16 17.55
N ARG A 83 -9.51 -31.27 16.55
CA ARG A 83 -9.58 -31.63 15.12
C ARG A 83 -8.26 -31.33 14.43
N LYS A 84 -7.88 -32.18 13.46
CA LYS A 84 -6.75 -31.90 12.57
C LYS A 84 -7.09 -30.71 11.67
N ILE A 85 -6.11 -29.83 11.44
CA ILE A 85 -6.28 -28.61 10.64
C ILE A 85 -6.75 -28.96 9.21
N GLY A 86 -6.23 -30.05 8.62
CA GLY A 86 -6.64 -30.52 7.29
C GLY A 86 -8.14 -30.86 7.20
N ASP A 87 -8.70 -31.51 8.22
CA ASP A 87 -10.13 -31.85 8.26
C ASP A 87 -11.01 -30.60 8.41
N LEU A 88 -10.53 -29.62 9.18
CA LEU A 88 -11.20 -28.33 9.33
C LEU A 88 -11.24 -27.59 7.99
N VAL A 89 -10.14 -27.57 7.23
CA VAL A 89 -10.11 -26.97 5.89
C VAL A 89 -11.08 -27.65 4.93
N GLN A 90 -11.23 -28.98 4.99
CA GLN A 90 -12.23 -29.69 4.20
C GLN A 90 -13.66 -29.29 4.58
N ASP A 91 -13.96 -29.16 5.87
CA ASP A 91 -15.26 -28.71 6.35
C ASP A 91 -15.56 -27.27 5.91
N LEU A 92 -14.55 -26.39 5.90
CA LEU A 92 -14.65 -25.02 5.40
C LEU A 92 -14.96 -24.98 3.90
N ARG A 93 -14.26 -25.78 3.10
CA ARG A 93 -14.54 -25.93 1.66
C ARG A 93 -15.96 -26.43 1.41
N LYS A 94 -16.40 -27.47 2.13
CA LYS A 94 -17.77 -28.01 2.04
C LYS A 94 -18.85 -26.97 2.40
N ARG A 95 -18.56 -26.06 3.32
CA ARG A 95 -19.47 -24.98 3.74
C ARG A 95 -19.41 -23.73 2.85
N GLY A 96 -18.59 -23.76 1.79
CA GLY A 96 -18.49 -22.68 0.80
C GLY A 96 -17.67 -21.48 1.26
N PHE A 97 -16.71 -21.68 2.17
CA PHE A 97 -15.69 -20.65 2.43
C PHE A 97 -14.72 -20.62 1.25
N LYS A 98 -14.48 -19.41 0.71
CA LYS A 98 -13.53 -19.20 -0.39
C LYS A 98 -12.10 -19.24 0.14
N ALA A 99 -11.20 -19.85 -0.63
CA ALA A 99 -9.77 -19.66 -0.39
C ALA A 99 -9.39 -18.20 -0.62
N VAL A 100 -8.39 -17.69 0.11
CA VAL A 100 -7.89 -16.30 -0.08
C VAL A 100 -7.45 -16.04 -1.52
N ARG A 101 -6.92 -17.05 -2.22
CA ARG A 101 -6.52 -17.00 -3.64
C ARG A 101 -7.72 -16.92 -4.60
N GLU A 102 -8.89 -17.40 -4.18
CA GLU A 102 -10.12 -17.44 -4.98
C GLU A 102 -11.03 -16.23 -4.69
N MET A 103 -10.70 -15.41 -3.69
CA MET A 103 -11.43 -14.19 -3.39
C MET A 103 -11.26 -13.19 -4.52
N LYS A 104 -12.35 -12.52 -4.89
CA LYS A 104 -12.36 -11.63 -6.05
C LYS A 104 -11.47 -10.42 -5.80
N GLY A 105 -10.40 -10.33 -6.58
CA GLY A 105 -9.54 -9.15 -6.71
C GLY A 105 -8.45 -9.46 -7.72
N ASP A 106 -8.55 -8.87 -8.91
CA ASP A 106 -7.66 -9.10 -10.06
C ASP A 106 -6.29 -8.43 -9.83
N GLY A 107 -5.54 -8.92 -8.85
CA GLY A 107 -4.33 -8.26 -8.38
C GLY A 107 -3.46 -9.11 -7.46
N ASP A 108 -3.31 -10.40 -7.76
CA ASP A 108 -2.04 -11.13 -7.59
C ASP A 108 -2.16 -12.60 -8.01
N VAL A 109 -1.81 -12.95 -9.26
CA VAL A 109 -1.26 -14.27 -9.65
C VAL A 109 -0.36 -14.16 -10.89
N ALA A 110 0.32 -13.03 -11.12
CA ALA A 110 1.25 -12.91 -12.25
C ALA A 110 2.74 -12.92 -11.86
N ASP A 111 3.09 -12.66 -10.58
CA ASP A 111 4.50 -12.35 -10.22
C ASP A 111 5.13 -13.29 -9.17
N GLU A 112 4.52 -14.47 -8.91
CA GLU A 112 5.11 -15.52 -8.05
C GLU A 112 5.64 -16.74 -8.85
N LYS A 113 5.71 -16.67 -10.18
CA LYS A 113 6.14 -17.81 -11.03
C LYS A 113 7.57 -17.73 -11.58
N GLU A 114 8.33 -16.65 -11.35
CA GLU A 114 9.64 -16.48 -12.01
C GLU A 114 10.87 -16.50 -11.07
N ASN A 115 10.73 -16.77 -9.76
CA ASN A 115 11.88 -16.78 -8.83
C ASN A 115 11.93 -18.00 -7.90
N GLU A 116 11.83 -19.22 -8.43
CA GLU A 116 12.14 -20.43 -7.64
C GLU A 116 12.72 -21.55 -8.52
N ASP A 117 13.66 -21.22 -9.40
CA ASP A 117 14.55 -22.20 -10.05
C ASP A 117 15.97 -21.62 -10.09
N GLY A 118 16.74 -21.81 -9.01
CA GLY A 118 18.19 -21.58 -9.02
C GLY A 118 18.81 -21.30 -7.64
N ALA A 119 19.79 -22.13 -7.28
CA ALA A 119 20.70 -22.12 -6.13
C ALA A 119 20.19 -22.91 -4.91
N GLU A 120 20.53 -24.20 -4.79
CA GLU A 120 21.80 -24.73 -4.24
C GLU A 120 21.96 -24.45 -2.74
N ASP A 121 21.70 -25.51 -1.96
CA ASP A 121 22.58 -26.08 -0.94
C ASP A 121 23.38 -25.10 -0.07
N ASP A 122 22.95 -24.93 1.18
CA ASP A 122 23.89 -25.00 2.31
C ASP A 122 23.16 -25.34 3.62
N GLU A 123 23.87 -26.16 4.40
CA GLU A 123 23.47 -26.80 5.63
C GLU A 123 23.34 -25.79 6.79
N GLU A 124 22.39 -26.02 7.70
CA GLU A 124 22.62 -26.15 9.15
C GLU A 124 21.28 -26.15 9.89
N GLU A 125 20.82 -27.36 10.19
CA GLU A 125 19.88 -27.65 11.25
C GLU A 125 20.56 -27.47 12.62
N GLU A 126 20.00 -26.64 13.50
CA GLU A 126 20.20 -26.79 14.94
C GLU A 126 18.84 -26.97 15.65
N ASN A 127 18.39 -28.24 15.62
CA ASN A 127 17.97 -29.03 16.76
C ASN A 127 17.00 -28.40 17.78
N ARG A 128 15.74 -28.88 17.76
CA ARG A 128 15.12 -29.40 18.99
C ARG A 128 14.12 -30.51 18.67
N LYS A 129 14.62 -31.75 18.73
CA LYS A 129 13.83 -32.96 18.93
C LYS A 129 13.13 -32.91 20.30
N GLU A 130 11.84 -33.23 20.32
CA GLU A 130 11.28 -34.14 21.31
C GLU A 130 10.39 -35.15 20.57
N GLU A 131 10.60 -36.40 20.95
CA GLU A 131 10.21 -37.64 20.30
C GLU A 131 8.76 -38.00 20.64
N GLU A 132 8.00 -38.51 19.66
CA GLU A 132 7.14 -39.67 19.89
C GLU A 132 7.28 -40.61 18.69
N GLU A 133 7.81 -41.80 18.98
CA GLU A 133 7.85 -42.96 18.11
C GLU A 133 6.42 -43.43 17.80
N ASP A 134 6.07 -43.56 16.53
CA ASP A 134 5.14 -44.61 16.13
C ASP A 134 5.62 -45.18 14.79
N ASP A 135 5.89 -46.47 14.86
CA ASP A 135 6.47 -47.38 13.89
C ASP A 135 5.39 -47.78 12.88
N ASP A 136 5.55 -47.42 11.60
CA ASP A 136 4.91 -48.15 10.50
C ASP A 136 5.78 -48.02 9.25
N GLU A 137 6.72 -48.94 9.13
CA GLU A 137 7.37 -49.31 7.88
C GLU A 137 6.31 -49.71 6.85
N ASN A 138 6.04 -48.83 5.88
CA ASN A 138 5.63 -49.29 4.55
C ASN A 138 6.21 -48.39 3.47
N GLU A 139 7.17 -48.97 2.76
CA GLU A 139 7.72 -48.53 1.49
C GLU A 139 6.61 -48.52 0.41
N ASP A 140 6.22 -47.34 -0.07
CA ASP A 140 5.64 -47.20 -1.41
C ASP A 140 6.01 -45.83 -2.01
N GLU A 141 7.00 -45.86 -2.90
CA GLU A 141 7.62 -44.72 -3.55
C GLU A 141 6.68 -44.05 -4.58
N GLY A 142 6.59 -42.71 -4.53
CA GLY A 142 6.38 -41.90 -5.75
C GLY A 142 5.14 -40.99 -5.82
N SER A 143 4.12 -41.12 -4.96
CA SER A 143 2.85 -40.36 -5.11
C SER A 143 2.48 -39.43 -3.94
N ALA A 144 2.98 -39.68 -2.73
CA ALA A 144 2.55 -38.98 -1.51
C ALA A 144 3.13 -37.56 -1.32
N ALA A 145 4.23 -37.20 -2.00
CA ALA A 145 4.89 -35.90 -1.84
C ALA A 145 4.07 -34.74 -2.46
N ALA A 146 3.43 -34.97 -3.61
CA ALA A 146 2.55 -33.98 -4.25
C ALA A 146 1.30 -33.70 -3.40
N THR A 147 0.76 -34.73 -2.75
CA THR A 147 -0.44 -34.66 -1.91
C THR A 147 -0.17 -33.93 -0.59
N LYS A 148 1.01 -34.14 0.03
CA LYS A 148 1.45 -33.37 1.22
C LYS A 148 1.72 -31.90 0.89
N LYS A 149 2.34 -31.58 -0.25
CA LYS A 149 2.60 -30.18 -0.70
C LYS A 149 1.29 -29.45 -1.04
N ALA A 150 0.33 -30.12 -1.68
CA ALA A 150 -1.01 -29.57 -1.96
C ALA A 150 -1.85 -29.36 -0.68
N ALA A 151 -1.76 -30.27 0.30
CA ALA A 151 -2.41 -30.10 1.61
C ALA A 151 -1.82 -28.90 2.38
N LYS A 152 -0.49 -28.72 2.40
CA LYS A 152 0.18 -27.57 3.02
C LYS A 152 -0.20 -26.24 2.35
N LYS A 153 -0.31 -26.23 1.01
CA LYS A 153 -0.80 -25.06 0.23
C LYS A 153 -2.27 -24.73 0.55
N GLY A 154 -3.12 -25.76 0.64
CA GLY A 154 -4.53 -25.60 0.98
C GLY A 154 -4.78 -25.08 2.40
N VAL A 155 -3.86 -25.30 3.35
CA VAL A 155 -3.95 -24.74 4.71
C VAL A 155 -3.64 -23.24 4.72
N LYS A 156 -2.59 -22.80 3.99
CA LYS A 156 -2.23 -21.37 3.85
C LYS A 156 -3.39 -20.54 3.29
N ASP A 157 -4.19 -21.13 2.41
CA ASP A 157 -5.33 -20.47 1.78
C ASP A 157 -6.51 -20.17 2.72
N PHE A 158 -6.58 -20.85 3.87
CA PHE A 158 -7.62 -20.65 4.91
C PHE A 158 -7.04 -20.09 6.22
N GLU A 159 -5.78 -19.68 6.21
CA GLU A 159 -5.07 -19.19 7.39
C GLU A 159 -5.74 -17.95 8.01
N TYR A 160 -6.36 -17.11 7.19
CA TYR A 160 -7.15 -15.97 7.65
C TYR A 160 -8.35 -16.33 8.55
N LEU A 161 -8.79 -17.59 8.54
CA LEU A 161 -9.85 -18.12 9.43
C LEU A 161 -9.26 -18.96 10.56
N VAL A 162 -8.40 -19.92 10.21
CA VAL A 162 -7.89 -20.93 11.16
C VAL A 162 -6.81 -20.36 12.08
N GLY A 163 -6.04 -19.36 11.63
CA GLY A 163 -4.99 -18.70 12.42
C GLY A 163 -5.51 -17.65 13.40
N MET A 164 -6.83 -17.43 13.51
CA MET A 164 -7.37 -16.44 14.42
C MET A 164 -7.24 -16.88 15.90
N PRO A 165 -6.84 -16.00 16.82
CA PRO A 165 -6.78 -16.34 18.25
C PRO A 165 -8.14 -16.77 18.80
N ILE A 166 -8.16 -17.75 19.69
CA ILE A 166 -9.41 -18.25 20.33
C ILE A 166 -10.17 -17.12 21.05
N SER A 167 -9.47 -16.11 21.57
CA SER A 167 -10.08 -14.92 22.20
C SER A 167 -10.99 -14.13 21.26
N THR A 168 -10.86 -14.30 19.94
CA THR A 168 -11.73 -13.67 18.94
C THR A 168 -13.06 -14.40 18.75
N LEU A 169 -13.24 -15.59 19.32
CA LEU A 169 -14.44 -16.42 19.16
C LEU A 169 -15.56 -15.99 20.12
N THR A 170 -15.97 -14.72 20.08
CA THR A 170 -17.04 -14.15 20.90
C THR A 170 -18.12 -13.51 20.02
N ALA A 171 -19.36 -13.42 20.53
CA ALA A 171 -20.46 -12.75 19.82
C ALA A 171 -20.14 -11.26 19.55
N GLU A 172 -19.55 -10.57 20.53
CA GLU A 172 -19.11 -9.18 20.39
C GLU A 172 -18.14 -8.98 19.23
N LYS A 173 -17.25 -9.95 19.00
CA LYS A 173 -16.29 -9.87 17.90
C LYS A 173 -16.95 -10.06 16.53
N VAL A 174 -18.04 -10.83 16.46
CA VAL A 174 -18.87 -10.94 15.24
C VAL A 174 -19.45 -9.58 14.90
N ASP A 175 -20.06 -8.90 15.88
CA ASP A 175 -20.67 -7.59 15.68
C ASP A 175 -19.64 -6.55 15.25
N GLU A 176 -18.44 -6.54 15.86
CA GLU A 176 -17.37 -5.64 15.44
C GLU A 176 -16.87 -5.95 14.02
N LEU A 177 -16.70 -7.23 13.65
CA LEU A 177 -16.31 -7.60 12.28
C LEU A 177 -17.40 -7.24 11.25
N MET A 178 -18.67 -7.35 11.61
CA MET A 178 -19.79 -6.91 10.77
C MET A 178 -19.79 -5.39 10.62
N ARG A 179 -19.55 -4.63 11.69
CA ARG A 179 -19.41 -3.17 11.64
C ARG A 179 -18.24 -2.74 10.74
N GLN A 180 -17.10 -3.43 10.85
CA GLN A 180 -15.95 -3.21 9.97
C GLN A 180 -16.26 -3.56 8.52
N HIS A 181 -16.97 -4.66 8.28
CA HIS A 181 -17.42 -5.05 6.96
C HIS A 181 -18.31 -3.96 6.34
N ASP A 182 -19.31 -3.47 7.08
CA ASP A 182 -20.28 -2.49 6.57
C ASP A 182 -19.61 -1.15 6.29
N LEU A 183 -18.64 -0.74 7.12
CA LEU A 183 -17.79 0.42 6.85
C LEU A 183 -17.00 0.25 5.54
N LYS A 184 -16.41 -0.93 5.32
CA LYS A 184 -15.64 -1.23 4.11
C LYS A 184 -16.52 -1.32 2.87
N VAL A 185 -17.74 -1.85 3.00
CA VAL A 185 -18.74 -1.85 1.93
C VAL A 185 -19.14 -0.41 1.57
N ALA A 186 -19.38 0.45 2.56
CA ALA A 186 -19.66 1.86 2.32
C ALA A 186 -18.49 2.58 1.62
N GLN A 187 -17.24 2.29 2.00
CA GLN A 187 -16.05 2.81 1.33
C GLN A 187 -15.95 2.33 -0.13
N LEU A 188 -16.22 1.05 -0.37
CA LEU A 188 -16.22 0.44 -1.69
C LEU A 188 -17.30 1.03 -2.59
N ASP A 189 -18.51 1.26 -2.06
CA ASP A 189 -19.59 1.89 -2.79
C ASP A 189 -19.30 3.36 -3.12
N ALA A 190 -18.70 4.09 -2.17
CA ALA A 190 -18.23 5.45 -2.41
C ALA A 190 -17.15 5.47 -3.51
N LEU A 191 -16.17 4.57 -3.46
CA LEU A 191 -15.10 4.47 -4.46
C LEU A 191 -15.64 4.09 -5.86
N LYS A 192 -16.59 3.17 -5.94
CA LYS A 192 -17.23 2.80 -7.21
C LYS A 192 -17.94 3.98 -7.85
N LYS A 193 -18.65 4.79 -7.05
CA LYS A 193 -19.36 6.00 -7.48
C LYS A 193 -18.42 7.12 -7.93
N LYS A 194 -17.22 7.24 -7.35
CA LYS A 194 -16.23 8.24 -7.76
C LYS A 194 -15.74 7.96 -9.18
N THR A 195 -15.73 8.97 -10.05
CA THR A 195 -15.11 8.86 -11.38
C THR A 195 -13.60 9.05 -11.27
N VAL A 196 -12.84 8.53 -12.24
CA VAL A 196 -11.38 8.69 -12.29
C VAL A 196 -10.99 10.17 -12.32
N THR A 197 -11.69 10.98 -13.12
CA THR A 197 -11.47 12.43 -13.18
C THR A 197 -11.70 13.09 -11.82
N LYS A 198 -12.78 12.71 -11.11
CA LYS A 198 -13.05 13.25 -9.77
C LYS A 198 -11.97 12.85 -8.77
N MET A 199 -11.51 11.60 -8.80
CA MET A 199 -10.39 11.16 -7.97
C MET A 199 -9.12 11.96 -8.23
N TRP A 200 -8.83 12.26 -9.50
CA TRP A 200 -7.66 13.06 -9.85
C TRP A 200 -7.81 14.51 -9.38
N MET A 201 -8.96 15.15 -9.60
CA MET A 201 -9.20 16.53 -9.14
C MET A 201 -9.11 16.64 -7.62
N GLU A 202 -9.72 15.73 -6.86
CA GLU A 202 -9.61 15.71 -5.39
C GLU A 202 -8.15 15.61 -4.91
N GLU A 203 -7.31 14.85 -5.61
CA GLU A 203 -5.89 14.73 -5.28
C GLU A 203 -5.07 15.96 -5.69
N LEU A 204 -5.48 16.66 -6.75
CA LEU A 204 -4.86 17.93 -7.13
C LEU A 204 -5.21 19.04 -6.13
N ASP A 205 -6.46 19.09 -5.67
CA ASP A 205 -6.91 20.05 -4.65
C ASP A 205 -6.15 19.83 -3.32
N GLU A 206 -5.96 18.56 -2.93
CA GLU A 206 -5.15 18.20 -1.75
C GLU A 206 -3.67 18.60 -1.93
N LEU A 207 -3.11 18.37 -3.12
CA LEU A 207 -1.73 18.75 -3.41
C LEU A 207 -1.56 20.28 -3.37
N GLU A 208 -2.49 21.03 -3.95
CA GLU A 208 -2.50 22.50 -3.93
C GLU A 208 -2.52 23.02 -2.48
N ALA A 209 -3.41 22.48 -1.64
CA ALA A 209 -3.49 22.86 -0.23
C ALA A 209 -2.16 22.59 0.53
N GLN A 210 -1.50 21.47 0.26
CA GLN A 210 -0.21 21.16 0.87
C GLN A 210 0.92 22.09 0.38
N LEU A 211 0.90 22.46 -0.91
CA LEU A 211 1.86 23.41 -1.48
C LEU A 211 1.69 24.81 -0.89
N ASP A 212 0.45 25.27 -0.71
CA ASP A 212 0.14 26.54 -0.08
C ASP A 212 0.64 26.60 1.37
N MET A 213 0.43 25.52 2.13
CA MET A 213 0.94 25.42 3.50
C MET A 213 2.47 25.50 3.54
N ARG A 214 3.15 24.79 2.63
CA ARG A 214 4.61 24.78 2.52
C ARG A 214 5.14 26.17 2.17
N ASP A 215 4.54 26.84 1.18
CA ASP A 215 4.99 28.15 0.71
C ASP A 215 4.72 29.23 1.78
N ALA A 216 3.61 29.13 2.52
CA ALA A 216 3.33 29.99 3.66
C ALA A 216 4.37 29.82 4.79
N ALA A 217 4.81 28.58 5.05
CA ALA A 217 5.84 28.30 6.04
C ALA A 217 7.20 28.88 5.63
N ILE A 218 7.61 28.70 4.37
CA ILE A 218 8.85 29.28 3.83
C ILE A 218 8.79 30.81 3.92
N ALA A 219 7.67 31.42 3.52
CA ALA A 219 7.53 32.88 3.59
C ALA A 219 7.56 33.41 5.03
N GLU A 220 7.09 32.64 6.02
CA GLU A 220 7.21 33.01 7.43
C GLU A 220 8.65 32.92 7.94
N GLU A 221 9.38 31.88 7.55
CA GLU A 221 10.80 31.73 7.86
C GLU A 221 11.62 32.89 7.29
N GLU A 222 11.42 33.24 6.01
CA GLU A 222 12.07 34.39 5.37
C GLU A 222 11.74 35.72 6.08
N ARG A 223 10.49 35.90 6.53
CA ARG A 223 10.08 37.07 7.34
C ARG A 223 10.82 37.11 8.67
N GLN A 224 10.98 35.97 9.35
CA GLN A 224 11.72 35.92 10.61
C GLN A 224 13.21 36.22 10.39
N GLU A 225 13.82 35.66 9.35
CA GLU A 225 15.20 35.93 8.99
C GLU A 225 15.44 37.41 8.69
N THR A 226 14.61 38.01 7.84
CA THR A 226 14.70 39.45 7.52
C THR A 226 14.56 40.32 8.77
N LEU A 227 13.63 40.00 9.68
CA LEU A 227 13.51 40.70 10.97
C LEU A 227 14.76 40.50 11.87
N THR A 228 15.41 39.34 11.83
CA THR A 228 16.66 39.12 12.58
C THR A 228 17.81 39.94 12.00
N ILE A 229 17.92 40.01 10.68
CA ILE A 229 18.93 40.79 9.95
C ILE A 229 18.70 42.29 10.21
N GLU A 230 17.47 42.78 10.13
CA GLU A 230 17.13 44.16 10.44
C GLU A 230 17.47 44.53 11.89
N LYS A 231 17.15 43.65 12.85
CA LYS A 231 17.53 43.84 14.27
C LYS A 231 19.05 43.84 14.45
N ALA A 232 19.80 43.02 13.71
CA ALA A 232 21.26 42.99 13.75
C ALA A 232 21.87 44.27 13.14
N ASN A 233 21.34 44.74 12.02
CA ASN A 233 21.74 45.98 11.34
C ASN A 233 21.44 47.23 12.20
N ALA A 234 20.28 47.27 12.87
CA ALA A 234 19.93 48.36 13.78
C ALA A 234 20.88 48.43 15.00
N LYS A 235 21.30 47.28 15.54
CA LYS A 235 22.28 47.21 16.65
C LYS A 235 23.67 47.68 16.23
N THR A 236 24.13 47.35 15.02
CA THR A 236 25.43 47.79 14.50
C THR A 236 25.43 49.29 14.19
N ALA A 237 24.36 49.83 13.61
CA ALA A 237 24.20 51.28 13.39
C ALA A 237 24.26 52.09 14.71
N LYS A 238 23.63 51.59 15.78
CA LYS A 238 23.64 52.24 17.10
C LYS A 238 25.03 52.21 17.77
N LYS A 239 25.85 51.19 17.52
CA LYS A 239 27.25 51.11 17.99
C LYS A 239 28.20 52.03 17.20
N GLY A 240 27.96 52.25 15.91
CA GLY A 240 28.75 53.15 15.07
C GLY A 240 28.54 54.64 15.41
N GLY A 241 27.31 55.04 15.76
CA GLY A 241 26.99 56.43 16.13
C GLY A 241 27.60 56.91 17.45
N ALA A 242 27.92 56.00 18.38
CA ALA A 242 28.48 56.35 19.69
C ALA A 242 30.01 56.62 19.68
N LYS A 243 30.71 56.35 18.57
CA LYS A 243 32.17 56.54 18.45
C LYS A 243 32.60 57.77 17.62
N GLY A 244 31.66 58.58 17.12
CA GLY A 244 31.92 59.70 16.20
C GLY A 244 31.92 61.11 16.82
N THR A 245 31.53 61.30 18.07
CA THR A 245 31.51 62.61 18.73
C THR A 245 32.72 62.78 19.63
N GLY A 246 33.88 63.10 19.04
CA GLY A 246 35.10 63.34 19.79
C GLY A 246 36.28 63.75 18.93
N ARG A 247 36.28 65.02 18.51
CA ARG A 247 37.50 65.78 18.17
C ARG A 247 37.17 67.28 18.07
N GLY A 248 37.28 67.93 19.23
CA GLY A 248 37.69 69.34 19.33
C GLY A 248 39.20 69.40 19.47
#